data_AF-A0A348Y6K4-F1
#
_entry.id   AF-A0A348Y6K4-F1
#
_cell.length_a   1.000
_cell.length_b   1.000
_cell.length_c   1.000
_cell.angle_alpha   90.00
_cell.angle_beta   90.00
_cell.angle_gamma   90.00
#
_symmetry.space_group_name_H-M   'P 1'
#
loop_
_entity.id
_entity.type
_entity.pdbx_description
1 polymer ?
#
loop_
_entity_poly.entity_id
_entity_poly.type
_entity_poly.pdbx_seq_one_letter_code
_entity_poly.pdbx_strand_id
1 'polypeptide(L)'
;MRLIELRLKNLNSLKGEWHIDFSDAAFLNEGIFAITGQTGAGKTTILDAICLALYSQTPRLGDITGSSNEIMTQGTGECSAEVIIEIDAKRYQCSWYQHRAHKKAKGNLLPIKHEISEVKSGKILEEKKSKTSAYIQALIGMDFSQFTRSIMLAQGSFAAFLKSDIGDRAAILEKITGTAIYAKISLNVHEKKRSEEEVLSKLQAGVDGLSLLSVEDEKLLAADLESFNQQQNTQRQTFKTLSEQLQWLTNVQQLQNNLSIYQSEFATAQQAQQAFIPEAMRLDVANKALEIDSQFRELSYSRETVKKLDIEQQSLLSQIPAQQEALTQAARHLDDVNTREKQASDTLQTNLPIIKQVRELDHNIRQQSQSLIEDNQRKDLLVGNIQILRQAIQHHQQSADSTKNQLNNI
;
A
#
# COMPACT_ATOMS: atom_id res chain seq x y z
N MET A 1 85.32 -45.91 -2.78
CA MET A 1 86.06 -44.78 -2.18
C MET A 1 87.49 -45.23 -1.89
N ARG A 2 88.50 -44.44 -2.26
CA ARG A 2 89.92 -44.71 -2.01
C ARG A 2 90.62 -43.44 -1.49
N LEU A 3 91.50 -43.57 -0.50
CA LEU A 3 92.37 -42.47 -0.03
C LEU A 3 93.55 -42.32 -0.98
N ILE A 4 93.82 -41.10 -1.44
CA ILE A 4 94.91 -40.79 -2.36
C ILE A 4 96.04 -40.07 -1.62
N GLU A 5 95.71 -39.06 -0.83
CA GLU A 5 96.69 -38.22 -0.14
C GLU A 5 96.12 -37.74 1.19
N LEU A 6 96.98 -37.62 2.21
CA LEU A 6 96.65 -37.01 3.49
C LEU A 6 97.73 -35.99 3.87
N ARG A 7 97.32 -34.74 4.09
CA ARG A 7 98.14 -33.69 4.69
C ARG A 7 97.55 -33.30 6.03
N LEU A 8 98.39 -33.16 7.04
CA LEU A 8 97.96 -32.68 8.35
C LEU A 8 98.99 -31.75 8.97
N LYS A 9 98.50 -30.78 9.75
CA LYS A 9 99.34 -29.79 10.42
C LYS A 9 98.93 -29.62 11.87
N ASN A 10 99.89 -29.75 12.79
CA ASN A 10 99.72 -29.48 14.22
C ASN A 10 98.47 -30.15 14.84
N LEU A 11 98.31 -31.45 14.63
CA LEU A 11 97.23 -32.24 15.25
C LEU A 11 97.80 -33.12 16.37
N ASN A 12 97.22 -33.05 17.57
CA ASN A 12 97.61 -33.81 18.75
C ASN A 12 99.15 -33.86 18.95
N SER A 13 99.75 -35.05 18.91
CA SER A 13 101.19 -35.27 19.05
C SER A 13 102.01 -35.05 17.77
N LEU A 14 101.37 -34.87 16.61
CA LEU A 14 102.03 -34.60 15.33
C LEU A 14 102.14 -33.09 15.09
N LYS A 15 103.16 -32.49 15.71
CA LYS A 15 103.54 -31.08 15.51
C LYS A 15 104.25 -30.91 14.17
N GLY A 16 104.00 -29.80 13.47
CA GLY A 16 104.56 -29.54 12.14
C GLY A 16 103.62 -30.01 11.02
N GLU A 17 104.12 -29.95 9.79
CA GLU A 17 103.40 -30.39 8.58
C GLU A 17 103.84 -31.81 8.22
N TRP A 18 102.85 -32.69 8.05
CA TRP A 18 103.06 -34.08 7.68
C TRP A 18 102.24 -34.40 6.44
N HIS A 19 102.82 -35.18 5.54
CA HIS A 19 102.24 -35.55 4.27
C HIS A 19 102.43 -37.05 4.04
N ILE A 20 101.35 -37.74 3.68
CA ILE A 20 101.33 -39.16 3.33
C ILE A 20 100.65 -39.29 1.96
N ASP A 21 101.40 -39.75 0.98
CA ASP A 21 100.90 -40.05 -0.36
C ASP A 21 100.59 -41.55 -0.46
N PHE A 22 99.31 -41.92 -0.44
CA PHE A 22 98.87 -43.31 -0.57
C PHE A 22 98.90 -43.80 -2.03
N SER A 23 99.23 -42.92 -2.99
CA SER A 23 99.42 -43.29 -4.39
C SER A 23 100.86 -43.70 -4.72
N ASP A 24 101.78 -43.61 -3.78
CA ASP A 24 103.15 -44.12 -3.93
C ASP A 24 103.15 -45.66 -4.14
N ALA A 25 104.06 -46.14 -4.97
CA ALA A 25 104.19 -47.56 -5.30
C ALA A 25 104.40 -48.44 -4.05
N ALA A 26 105.03 -47.90 -2.99
CA ALA A 26 105.21 -48.60 -1.72
C ALA A 26 103.89 -48.99 -1.04
N PHE A 27 102.80 -48.25 -1.26
CA PHE A 27 101.47 -48.57 -0.72
C PHE A 27 100.61 -49.41 -1.68
N LEU A 28 100.84 -49.28 -2.99
CA LEU A 28 100.01 -49.93 -4.01
C LEU A 28 100.34 -51.40 -4.26
N ASN A 29 101.60 -51.81 -4.09
CA ASN A 29 102.05 -53.15 -4.49
C ASN A 29 101.44 -54.30 -3.65
N GLU A 30 101.24 -54.08 -2.35
CA GLU A 30 100.73 -55.11 -1.41
C GLU A 30 99.31 -54.81 -0.91
N GLY A 31 98.78 -53.59 -1.14
CA GLY A 31 97.42 -53.17 -0.76
C GLY A 31 97.13 -53.12 0.75
N ILE A 32 98.09 -53.54 1.59
CA ILE A 32 98.03 -53.56 3.05
C ILE A 32 99.32 -52.95 3.58
N PHE A 33 99.20 -52.01 4.52
CA PHE A 33 100.33 -51.41 5.21
C PHE A 33 100.04 -51.28 6.71
N ALA A 34 101.11 -51.22 7.52
CA ALA A 34 101.01 -51.08 8.96
C ALA A 34 101.61 -49.74 9.43
N ILE A 35 100.87 -49.02 10.28
CA ILE A 35 101.38 -47.83 10.98
C ILE A 35 101.85 -48.28 12.36
N THR A 36 103.15 -48.46 12.54
CA THR A 36 103.76 -48.92 13.80
C THR A 36 104.43 -47.79 14.57
N GLY A 37 104.48 -47.88 15.90
CA GLY A 37 105.15 -46.91 16.76
C GLY A 37 104.73 -47.09 18.22
N GLN A 38 105.43 -46.42 19.15
CA GLN A 38 105.11 -46.48 20.58
C GLN A 38 103.70 -45.89 20.87
N THR A 39 103.11 -46.24 22.02
CA THR A 39 101.86 -45.62 22.48
C THR A 39 102.08 -44.10 22.64
N GLY A 40 101.17 -43.29 22.11
CA GLY A 40 101.32 -41.82 22.09
C GLY A 40 102.05 -41.24 20.88
N ALA A 41 102.67 -42.06 20.02
CA ALA A 41 103.40 -41.60 18.82
C ALA A 41 102.53 -40.96 17.72
N GLY A 42 101.21 -40.86 17.90
CA GLY A 42 100.31 -40.18 16.96
C GLY A 42 99.65 -41.08 15.91
N LYS A 43 99.73 -42.41 16.02
CA LYS A 43 99.07 -43.35 15.11
C LYS A 43 97.58 -43.05 14.92
N THR A 44 96.85 -42.89 16.02
CA THR A 44 95.42 -42.54 16.00
C THR A 44 95.17 -41.13 15.45
N THR A 45 96.13 -40.21 15.58
CA THR A 45 96.03 -38.85 15.04
C THR A 45 95.93 -38.86 13.51
N ILE A 46 96.59 -39.79 12.84
CA ILE A 46 96.48 -39.95 11.37
C ILE A 46 95.05 -40.32 10.98
N LEU A 47 94.43 -41.25 11.70
CA LEU A 47 93.04 -41.65 11.48
C LEU A 47 92.06 -40.52 11.81
N ASP A 48 92.29 -39.81 12.91
CA ASP A 48 91.49 -38.65 13.28
C ASP A 48 91.58 -37.54 12.23
N ALA A 49 92.75 -37.33 11.60
CA ALA A 49 92.92 -36.34 10.54
C ALA A 49 92.02 -36.65 9.33
N ILE A 50 91.92 -37.92 8.93
CA ILE A 50 91.02 -38.35 7.84
C ILE A 50 89.56 -38.05 8.20
N CYS A 51 89.11 -38.48 9.39
CA CYS A 51 87.75 -38.20 9.85
C CYS A 51 87.45 -36.70 9.98
N LEU A 52 88.42 -35.93 10.45
CA LEU A 52 88.31 -34.49 10.62
C LEU A 52 88.14 -33.79 9.26
N ALA A 53 88.94 -34.19 8.27
CA ALA A 53 88.83 -33.63 6.91
C ALA A 53 87.50 -33.99 6.23
N LEU A 54 86.97 -35.20 6.45
CA LEU A 54 85.72 -35.64 5.80
C LEU A 54 84.45 -35.15 6.51
N TYR A 55 84.41 -35.19 7.84
CA TYR A 55 83.18 -34.99 8.60
C TYR A 55 83.24 -33.82 9.58
N SER A 56 84.40 -33.19 9.78
CA SER A 56 84.67 -32.24 10.87
C SER A 56 84.46 -32.83 12.28
N GLN A 57 84.52 -34.17 12.39
CA GLN A 57 84.36 -34.91 13.64
C GLN A 57 85.50 -35.90 13.81
N THR A 58 85.81 -36.27 15.04
CA THR A 58 86.80 -37.32 15.33
C THR A 58 86.20 -38.40 16.23
N PRO A 59 86.60 -39.67 16.08
CA PRO A 59 86.13 -40.75 16.94
C PRO A 59 86.36 -40.51 18.44
N ARG A 60 87.42 -39.78 18.80
CA ARG A 60 87.81 -39.55 20.19
C ARG A 60 87.13 -38.34 20.84
N LEU A 61 86.95 -37.25 20.09
CA LEU A 61 86.48 -35.97 20.64
C LEU A 61 85.07 -35.58 20.16
N GLY A 62 84.48 -36.33 19.23
CA GLY A 62 83.20 -35.98 18.62
C GLY A 62 83.32 -34.80 17.65
N ASP A 63 82.26 -33.97 17.56
CA ASP A 63 82.24 -32.79 16.69
C ASP A 63 83.14 -31.68 17.23
N ILE A 64 84.06 -31.22 16.38
CA ILE A 64 84.94 -30.10 16.70
C ILE A 64 84.18 -28.81 16.42
N THR A 65 83.91 -28.04 17.48
CA THR A 65 83.15 -26.79 17.40
C THR A 65 84.10 -25.57 17.41
N GLY A 66 83.60 -24.40 17.02
CA GLY A 66 84.40 -23.17 17.05
C GLY A 66 84.80 -22.73 18.47
N SER A 67 84.14 -23.25 19.51
CA SER A 67 84.36 -22.91 20.91
C SER A 67 85.48 -23.70 21.59
N SER A 68 85.72 -24.94 21.16
CA SER A 68 86.80 -25.79 21.70
C SER A 68 87.44 -26.62 20.59
N ASN A 69 88.77 -26.57 20.54
CA ASN A 69 89.56 -27.37 19.62
C ASN A 69 90.67 -28.06 20.42
N GLU A 70 90.32 -29.20 20.99
CA GLU A 70 91.24 -30.05 21.77
C GLU A 70 92.17 -30.89 20.87
N ILE A 71 91.91 -30.94 19.56
CA ILE A 71 92.75 -31.65 18.60
C ILE A 71 93.98 -30.83 18.15
N MET A 72 93.96 -29.50 18.29
CA MET A 72 95.10 -28.64 17.97
C MET A 72 96.26 -28.89 18.95
N THR A 73 97.48 -29.14 18.42
CA THR A 73 98.67 -29.32 19.25
C THR A 73 98.90 -28.12 20.17
N GLN A 74 99.17 -28.37 21.46
CA GLN A 74 99.42 -27.31 22.44
C GLN A 74 100.61 -26.41 22.02
N GLY A 75 100.46 -25.11 22.25
CA GLY A 75 101.48 -24.11 21.89
C GLY A 75 101.50 -23.72 20.41
N THR A 76 100.56 -24.20 19.59
CA THR A 76 100.40 -23.81 18.18
C THR A 76 99.19 -22.89 17.98
N GLY A 77 99.21 -22.10 16.90
CA GLY A 77 98.14 -21.15 16.57
C GLY A 77 97.24 -21.56 15.41
N GLU A 78 97.52 -22.69 14.75
CA GLU A 78 96.75 -23.20 13.63
C GLU A 78 96.91 -24.72 13.50
N CYS A 79 95.88 -25.38 13.00
CA CYS A 79 95.92 -26.79 12.60
C CYS A 79 95.07 -27.04 11.35
N SER A 80 95.44 -28.06 10.58
CA SER A 80 94.70 -28.49 9.39
C SER A 80 94.71 -30.00 9.23
N ALA A 81 93.67 -30.49 8.54
CA ALA A 81 93.63 -31.82 7.97
C ALA A 81 93.06 -31.71 6.56
N GLU A 82 93.71 -32.33 5.60
CA GLU A 82 93.31 -32.32 4.20
C GLU A 82 93.49 -33.72 3.65
N VAL A 83 92.45 -34.22 2.98
CA VAL A 83 92.46 -35.55 2.39
C VAL A 83 91.96 -35.49 0.96
N ILE A 84 92.70 -36.13 0.05
CA ILE A 84 92.24 -36.37 -1.31
C ILE A 84 91.65 -37.77 -1.37
N ILE A 85 90.39 -37.86 -1.81
CA ILE A 85 89.66 -39.11 -1.97
C ILE A 85 89.24 -39.32 -3.42
N GLU A 86 89.18 -40.58 -3.82
CA GLU A 86 88.72 -40.99 -5.15
C GLU A 86 87.41 -41.80 -5.03
N ILE A 87 86.38 -41.35 -5.74
CA ILE A 87 85.06 -41.96 -5.81
C ILE A 87 84.67 -41.98 -7.29
N ASP A 88 84.29 -43.14 -7.82
CA ASP A 88 83.90 -43.33 -9.24
C ASP A 88 84.86 -42.66 -10.24
N ALA A 89 86.16 -42.87 -10.04
CA ALA A 89 87.27 -42.30 -10.82
C ALA A 89 87.39 -40.75 -10.80
N LYS A 90 86.69 -40.06 -9.91
CA LYS A 90 86.84 -38.61 -9.65
C LYS A 90 87.54 -38.36 -8.32
N ARG A 91 88.42 -37.35 -8.30
CA ARG A 91 89.20 -36.96 -7.12
C ARG A 91 88.66 -35.69 -6.49
N TYR A 92 88.43 -35.76 -5.19
CA TYR A 92 87.91 -34.67 -4.37
C TYR A 92 88.90 -34.37 -3.25
N GLN A 93 89.17 -33.10 -3.02
CA GLN A 93 90.01 -32.61 -1.93
C GLN A 93 89.08 -32.06 -0.84
N CYS A 94 89.08 -32.71 0.31
CA CYS A 94 88.33 -32.26 1.48
C CYS A 94 89.33 -31.61 2.44
N SER A 95 89.15 -30.32 2.73
CA SER A 95 90.06 -29.55 3.57
C SER A 95 89.34 -29.04 4.81
N TRP A 96 89.97 -29.23 5.97
CA TRP A 96 89.54 -28.73 7.26
C TRP A 96 90.65 -27.88 7.86
N TYR A 97 90.34 -26.64 8.23
CA TYR A 97 91.31 -25.70 8.77
C TYR A 97 90.74 -24.88 9.91
N GLN A 98 91.55 -24.72 10.95
CA GLN A 98 91.20 -23.92 12.10
C GLN A 98 92.42 -23.17 12.63
N HIS A 99 92.22 -21.90 12.97
CA HIS A 99 93.29 -21.06 13.50
C HIS A 99 92.81 -20.13 14.60
N ARG A 100 93.77 -19.67 15.39
CA ARG A 100 93.60 -18.66 16.42
C ARG A 100 93.86 -17.27 15.83
N ALA A 101 93.31 -16.23 16.47
CA ALA A 101 93.57 -14.84 16.10
C ALA A 101 95.08 -14.57 15.96
N HIS A 102 95.47 -13.98 14.83
CA HIS A 102 96.86 -13.72 14.45
C HIS A 102 97.79 -14.94 14.47
N LYS A 103 97.24 -16.16 14.43
CA LYS A 103 97.97 -17.45 14.54
C LYS A 103 98.85 -17.54 15.79
N LYS A 104 98.47 -16.86 16.88
CA LYS A 104 99.15 -16.92 18.17
C LYS A 104 98.56 -18.02 19.05
N ALA A 105 99.41 -18.76 19.77
CA ALA A 105 99.00 -19.88 20.62
C ALA A 105 97.94 -19.54 21.67
N LYS A 106 97.93 -18.29 22.17
CA LYS A 106 96.96 -17.79 23.16
C LYS A 106 95.80 -16.98 22.56
N GLY A 107 95.69 -16.89 21.23
CA GLY A 107 94.60 -16.18 20.57
C GLY A 107 93.26 -16.93 20.65
N ASN A 108 92.16 -16.19 20.47
CA ASN A 108 90.81 -16.75 20.37
C ASN A 108 90.67 -17.63 19.12
N LEU A 109 89.94 -18.74 19.21
CA LEU A 109 89.62 -19.60 18.08
C LEU A 109 88.68 -18.87 17.10
N LEU A 110 88.97 -18.93 15.80
CA LEU A 110 88.12 -18.37 14.75
C LEU A 110 87.14 -19.41 14.19
N PRO A 111 86.23 -19.09 13.26
CA PRO A 111 85.37 -20.11 12.68
C PRO A 111 86.15 -21.14 11.86
N ILE A 112 85.73 -22.41 11.95
CA ILE A 112 86.27 -23.53 11.17
C ILE A 112 85.98 -23.29 9.69
N LYS A 113 87.01 -23.45 8.87
CA LYS A 113 86.87 -23.55 7.42
C LYS A 113 86.85 -25.03 7.04
N HIS A 114 85.78 -25.45 6.37
CA HIS A 114 85.62 -26.82 5.92
C HIS A 114 85.02 -26.79 4.52
N GLU A 115 85.79 -27.26 3.55
CA GLU A 115 85.47 -27.16 2.12
C GLU A 115 85.76 -28.48 1.40
N ILE A 116 85.08 -28.65 0.27
CA ILE A 116 85.34 -29.72 -0.68
C ILE A 116 85.47 -29.13 -2.08
N SER A 117 86.53 -29.52 -2.78
CA SER A 117 86.79 -29.13 -4.17
C SER A 117 87.07 -30.33 -5.05
N GLU A 118 86.82 -30.19 -6.36
CA GLU A 118 87.22 -31.20 -7.35
C GLU A 118 88.66 -30.95 -7.79
N VAL A 119 89.54 -31.94 -7.63
CA VAL A 119 90.99 -31.79 -7.87
C VAL A 119 91.32 -31.45 -9.31
N LYS A 120 90.58 -32.02 -10.29
CA LYS A 120 90.86 -31.82 -11.72
C LYS A 120 90.51 -30.42 -12.20
N SER A 121 89.44 -29.83 -11.67
CA SER A 121 88.95 -28.52 -12.10
C SER A 121 89.36 -27.39 -11.16
N GLY A 122 89.78 -27.71 -9.93
CA GLY A 122 90.02 -26.74 -8.85
C GLY A 122 88.73 -26.07 -8.34
N LYS A 123 87.56 -26.53 -8.79
CA LYS A 123 86.28 -25.91 -8.44
C LYS A 123 85.88 -26.29 -7.01
N ILE A 124 85.64 -25.28 -6.17
CA ILE A 124 85.01 -25.46 -4.85
C ILE A 124 83.55 -25.85 -5.07
N LEU A 125 83.16 -26.99 -4.51
CA LEU A 125 81.81 -27.53 -4.60
C LEU A 125 80.94 -27.04 -3.44
N GLU A 126 81.52 -26.92 -2.24
CA GLU A 126 80.88 -26.36 -1.04
C GLU A 126 81.95 -25.91 -0.03
N GLU A 127 81.70 -24.82 0.70
CA GLU A 127 82.65 -24.18 1.63
C GLU A 127 82.05 -23.88 3.02
N LYS A 128 80.72 -24.01 3.16
CA LYS A 128 80.05 -23.80 4.45
C LYS A 128 80.07 -25.09 5.26
N LYS A 129 80.79 -25.13 6.40
CA LYS A 129 80.93 -26.31 7.30
C LYS A 129 79.68 -27.23 7.35
N SER A 130 78.52 -26.68 7.67
CA SER A 130 77.29 -27.47 7.82
C SER A 130 76.83 -28.15 6.53
N LYS A 131 77.02 -27.50 5.38
CA LYS A 131 76.68 -28.04 4.07
C LYS A 131 77.80 -28.94 3.53
N THR A 132 79.07 -28.60 3.77
CA THR A 132 80.22 -29.40 3.36
C THR A 132 80.15 -30.81 3.94
N SER A 133 79.91 -30.97 5.25
CA SER A 133 79.75 -32.29 5.85
C SER A 133 78.58 -33.08 5.25
N ALA A 134 77.43 -32.43 5.00
CA ALA A 134 76.27 -33.09 4.39
C ALA A 134 76.53 -33.48 2.92
N TYR A 135 77.24 -32.64 2.18
CA TYR A 135 77.64 -32.90 0.80
C TYR A 135 78.60 -34.09 0.73
N ILE A 136 79.62 -34.12 1.60
CA ILE A 136 80.57 -35.24 1.69
C ILE A 136 79.83 -36.53 2.08
N GLN A 137 78.87 -36.47 3.02
CA GLN A 137 78.02 -37.62 3.39
C GLN A 137 77.22 -38.16 2.21
N ALA A 138 76.59 -37.28 1.42
CA ALA A 138 75.85 -37.67 0.24
C ALA A 138 76.76 -38.25 -0.86
N LEU A 139 77.97 -37.69 -1.01
CA LEU A 139 78.97 -38.13 -1.99
C LEU A 139 79.55 -39.51 -1.64
N ILE A 140 79.88 -39.76 -0.37
CA ILE A 140 80.41 -41.04 0.12
C ILE A 140 79.28 -42.08 0.28
N GLY A 141 78.04 -41.62 0.51
CA GLY A 141 76.88 -42.48 0.80
C GLY A 141 76.83 -42.99 2.24
N MET A 142 77.67 -42.43 3.13
CA MET A 142 77.77 -42.85 4.54
C MET A 142 77.88 -41.64 5.47
N ASP A 143 77.13 -41.70 6.57
CA ASP A 143 77.31 -40.78 7.69
C ASP A 143 78.55 -41.12 8.53
N PHE A 144 78.94 -40.23 9.45
CA PHE A 144 80.13 -40.40 10.28
C PHE A 144 80.10 -41.70 11.11
N SER A 145 78.92 -42.08 11.62
CA SER A 145 78.75 -43.30 12.41
C SER A 145 78.94 -44.55 11.53
N GLN A 146 78.38 -44.55 10.32
CA GLN A 146 78.58 -45.62 9.34
C GLN A 146 80.03 -45.73 8.89
N PHE A 147 80.70 -44.60 8.61
CA PHE A 147 82.09 -44.56 8.18
C PHE A 147 83.04 -45.14 9.25
N THR A 148 82.85 -44.75 10.51
CA THR A 148 83.66 -45.22 11.65
C THR A 148 83.34 -46.66 12.09
N ARG A 149 82.22 -47.23 11.65
CA ARG A 149 81.84 -48.63 11.91
C ARG A 149 82.16 -49.59 10.75
N SER A 150 82.35 -49.08 9.53
CA SER A 150 82.46 -49.91 8.32
C SER A 150 83.78 -49.75 7.56
N ILE A 151 84.35 -48.54 7.52
CA ILE A 151 85.57 -48.23 6.72
C ILE A 151 86.76 -47.94 7.65
N MET A 152 86.58 -47.09 8.64
CA MET A 152 87.62 -46.70 9.58
C MET A 152 87.30 -47.22 10.98
N LEU A 153 87.67 -48.47 11.25
CA LEU A 153 87.47 -49.10 12.56
C LEU A 153 88.42 -48.48 13.60
N ALA A 154 87.93 -47.45 14.30
CA ALA A 154 88.61 -46.93 15.48
C ALA A 154 88.76 -48.02 16.55
N GLN A 155 89.79 -47.95 17.38
CA GLN A 155 90.03 -48.92 18.44
C GLN A 155 88.79 -49.08 19.33
N GLY A 156 88.20 -50.29 19.37
CA GLY A 156 86.98 -50.61 20.14
C GLY A 156 85.65 -50.45 19.40
N SER A 157 85.60 -49.80 18.23
CA SER A 157 84.36 -49.52 17.48
C SER A 157 83.74 -50.75 16.79
N PHE A 158 84.54 -51.77 16.45
CA PHE A 158 84.03 -53.03 15.88
C PHE A 158 83.11 -53.78 16.85
N ALA A 159 83.46 -53.78 18.14
CA ALA A 159 82.61 -54.37 19.18
C ALA A 159 81.27 -53.63 19.32
N ALA A 160 81.25 -52.32 19.06
CA ALA A 160 80.02 -51.52 19.08
C ALA A 160 79.08 -51.84 17.91
N PHE A 161 79.62 -52.23 16.74
CA PHE A 161 78.80 -52.73 15.63
C PHE A 161 78.17 -54.11 15.94
N LEU A 162 78.94 -55.04 16.50
CA LEU A 162 78.42 -56.37 16.89
C LEU A 162 77.38 -56.31 18.03
N LYS A 163 77.50 -55.31 18.91
CA LYS A 163 76.60 -55.09 20.05
C LYS A 163 75.45 -54.12 19.77
N SER A 164 75.36 -53.53 18.58
CA SER A 164 74.27 -52.61 18.26
C SER A 164 72.94 -53.34 18.22
N ASP A 165 71.87 -52.63 18.59
CA ASP A 165 70.51 -53.15 18.50
C ASP A 165 70.14 -53.51 17.06
N ILE A 166 69.15 -54.40 16.93
CA ILE A 166 68.72 -54.96 15.64
C ILE A 166 68.29 -53.84 14.68
N GLY A 167 67.62 -52.79 15.19
CA GLY A 167 67.19 -51.64 14.39
C GLY A 167 68.36 -50.84 13.81
N ASP A 168 69.36 -50.49 14.64
CA ASP A 168 70.54 -49.76 14.20
C ASP A 168 71.36 -50.57 13.19
N ARG A 169 71.44 -51.89 13.40
CA ARG A 169 72.13 -52.80 12.48
C ARG A 169 71.40 -52.90 11.15
N ALA A 170 70.07 -53.03 11.19
CA ALA A 170 69.23 -53.06 10.00
C ALA A 170 69.38 -51.77 9.18
N ALA A 171 69.39 -50.60 9.83
CA ALA A 171 69.57 -49.31 9.14
C ALA A 171 70.94 -49.17 8.44
N ILE A 172 72.01 -49.68 9.06
CA ILE A 172 73.35 -49.70 8.43
C ILE A 172 73.36 -50.67 7.23
N LEU A 173 72.82 -51.88 7.40
CA LEU A 173 72.75 -52.88 6.33
C LEU A 173 71.85 -52.43 5.17
N GLU A 174 70.75 -51.73 5.47
CA GLU A 174 69.81 -51.22 4.48
C GLU A 174 70.48 -50.22 3.53
N LYS A 175 71.30 -49.30 4.06
CA LYS A 175 72.04 -48.35 3.22
C LYS A 175 73.17 -49.01 2.44
N ILE A 176 73.90 -49.95 3.04
CA ILE A 176 74.97 -50.68 2.35
C ILE A 176 74.41 -51.51 1.19
N THR A 177 73.25 -52.14 1.39
CA THR A 177 72.60 -53.01 0.38
C THR A 177 71.68 -52.26 -0.57
N GLY A 178 71.46 -50.96 -0.36
CA GLY A 178 70.55 -50.14 -1.18
C GLY A 178 69.08 -50.53 -1.04
N THR A 179 68.68 -51.16 0.07
CA THR A 179 67.33 -51.71 0.28
C THR A 179 66.32 -50.73 0.88
N ALA A 180 66.62 -49.42 0.84
CA ALA A 180 65.77 -48.32 1.30
C ALA A 180 64.32 -48.33 0.75
N ILE A 181 64.12 -49.02 -0.38
CA ILE A 181 62.82 -49.19 -1.01
C ILE A 181 61.82 -49.94 -0.11
N TYR A 182 62.27 -50.89 0.72
CA TYR A 182 61.37 -51.71 1.53
C TYR A 182 60.82 -50.94 2.73
N ALA A 183 61.63 -50.09 3.37
CA ALA A 183 61.15 -49.17 4.40
C ALA A 183 60.08 -48.22 3.83
N LYS A 184 60.30 -47.70 2.61
CA LYS A 184 59.33 -46.84 1.93
C LYS A 184 58.01 -47.56 1.62
N ILE A 185 58.08 -48.81 1.16
CA ILE A 185 56.89 -49.64 0.93
C ILE A 185 56.12 -49.84 2.25
N SER A 186 56.82 -50.21 3.33
CA SER A 186 56.19 -50.44 4.64
C SER A 186 55.46 -49.20 5.16
N LEU A 187 56.05 -48.01 5.02
CA LEU A 187 55.42 -46.74 5.41
C LEU A 187 54.14 -46.49 4.62
N ASN A 188 54.19 -46.61 3.29
CA ASN A 188 53.03 -46.39 2.43
C ASN A 188 51.88 -47.37 2.73
N VAL A 189 52.19 -48.64 2.99
CA VAL A 189 51.19 -49.66 3.36
C VAL A 189 50.52 -49.30 4.68
N HIS A 190 51.30 -48.88 5.67
CA HIS A 190 50.77 -48.47 6.97
C HIS A 190 49.86 -47.24 6.86
N GLU A 191 50.27 -46.23 6.10
CA GLU A 191 49.43 -45.04 5.83
C GLU A 191 48.13 -45.40 5.12
N LYS A 192 48.20 -46.26 4.10
CA LYS A 192 47.00 -46.72 3.37
C LYS A 192 46.04 -47.46 4.30
N LYS A 193 46.54 -48.42 5.10
CA LYS A 193 45.73 -49.15 6.09
C LYS A 193 44.99 -48.19 7.02
N ARG A 194 45.72 -47.24 7.62
CA ARG A 194 45.14 -46.25 8.53
C ARG A 194 44.01 -45.46 7.87
N SER A 195 44.21 -45.00 6.63
CA SER A 195 43.19 -44.23 5.92
C SER A 195 41.91 -45.03 5.64
N GLU A 196 42.04 -46.32 5.31
CA GLU A 196 40.87 -47.19 5.06
C GLU A 196 40.13 -47.54 6.36
N GLU A 197 40.84 -47.75 7.47
CA GLU A 197 40.22 -47.96 8.79
C GLU A 197 39.39 -46.74 9.22
N GLU A 198 39.85 -45.52 8.95
CA GLU A 198 39.09 -44.30 9.21
C GLU A 198 37.82 -44.19 8.36
N VAL A 199 37.88 -44.61 7.08
CA VAL A 199 36.70 -44.65 6.20
C VAL A 199 35.69 -45.69 6.68
N LEU A 200 36.17 -46.90 7.01
CA LEU A 200 35.33 -47.98 7.53
C LEU A 200 34.63 -47.57 8.83
N SER A 201 35.36 -46.96 9.76
CA SER A 201 34.82 -46.48 11.03
C SER A 201 33.68 -45.46 10.82
N LYS A 202 33.83 -44.53 9.87
CA LYS A 202 32.77 -43.57 9.53
C LYS A 202 31.54 -44.24 8.91
N LEU A 203 31.75 -45.21 8.02
CA LEU A 203 30.66 -45.96 7.40
C LEU A 203 29.89 -46.78 8.45
N GLN A 204 30.60 -47.45 9.36
CA GLN A 204 29.99 -48.20 10.46
C GLN A 204 29.18 -47.30 11.39
N ALA A 205 29.74 -46.16 11.80
CA ALA A 205 28.99 -45.18 12.59
C ALA A 205 27.74 -44.65 11.86
N GLY A 206 27.80 -44.51 10.53
CA GLY A 206 26.66 -44.16 9.70
C GLY A 206 25.58 -45.25 9.66
N VAL A 207 25.98 -46.52 9.61
CA VAL A 207 25.05 -47.66 9.67
C VAL A 207 24.44 -47.81 11.06
N ASP A 208 25.24 -47.70 12.11
CA ASP A 208 24.76 -47.84 13.50
C ASP A 208 23.82 -46.68 13.90
N GLY A 209 23.96 -45.52 13.27
CA GLY A 209 23.03 -44.39 13.42
C GLY A 209 21.68 -44.58 12.74
N LEU A 210 21.53 -45.59 11.87
CA LEU A 210 20.27 -45.94 11.24
C LEU A 210 19.53 -46.96 12.11
N SER A 211 18.58 -46.49 12.92
CA SER A 211 17.60 -47.38 13.53
C SER A 211 16.62 -47.86 12.46
N LEU A 212 16.90 -49.03 11.89
CA LEU A 212 15.96 -49.68 10.99
C LEU A 212 14.69 -50.04 11.76
N LEU A 213 13.54 -49.71 11.18
CA LEU A 213 12.26 -50.10 11.73
C LEU A 213 12.16 -51.63 11.70
N SER A 214 11.87 -52.25 12.84
CA SER A 214 11.65 -53.69 12.85
C SER A 214 10.36 -54.03 12.09
N VAL A 215 10.27 -55.24 11.55
CA VAL A 215 9.05 -55.73 10.88
C VAL A 215 7.86 -55.74 11.84
N GLU A 216 8.12 -55.84 13.15
CA GLU A 216 7.11 -55.79 14.22
C GLU A 216 6.63 -54.35 14.43
N ASP A 217 7.53 -53.38 14.51
CA ASP A 217 7.19 -51.95 14.63
C ASP A 217 6.44 -51.45 13.40
N GLU A 218 6.84 -51.88 12.19
CA GLU A 218 6.14 -51.55 10.95
C GLU A 218 4.69 -52.07 10.97
N LYS A 219 4.47 -53.30 11.44
CA LYS A 219 3.12 -53.87 11.58
C LYS A 219 2.28 -53.13 12.62
N LEU A 220 2.87 -52.76 13.76
CA LEU A 220 2.18 -51.99 14.79
C LEU A 220 1.77 -50.61 14.26
N LEU A 221 2.69 -49.90 13.61
CA LEU A 221 2.43 -48.60 12.99
C LEU A 221 1.35 -48.69 11.91
N ALA A 222 1.37 -49.74 11.08
CA ALA A 222 0.34 -49.96 10.06
C ALA A 222 -1.05 -50.19 10.69
N ALA A 223 -1.14 -50.97 11.77
CA ALA A 223 -2.39 -51.20 12.49
C ALA A 223 -2.91 -49.92 13.16
N ASP A 224 -2.02 -49.12 13.76
CA ASP A 224 -2.37 -47.82 14.34
C ASP A 224 -2.89 -46.86 13.27
N LEU A 225 -2.24 -46.82 12.10
CA LEU A 225 -2.65 -45.98 10.97
C LEU A 225 -4.03 -46.37 10.46
N GLU A 226 -4.32 -47.67 10.36
CA GLU A 226 -5.64 -48.18 9.98
C GLU A 226 -6.70 -47.79 11.02
N SER A 227 -6.42 -47.97 12.31
CA SER A 227 -7.30 -47.57 13.42
C SER A 227 -7.60 -46.06 13.40
N PHE A 228 -6.58 -45.23 13.27
CA PHE A 228 -6.75 -43.77 13.22
C PHE A 228 -7.53 -43.32 11.99
N ASN A 229 -7.35 -43.95 10.83
CA ASN A 229 -8.13 -43.66 9.63
C ASN A 229 -9.62 -44.02 9.82
N GLN A 230 -9.92 -45.15 10.46
CA GLN A 230 -11.30 -45.54 10.77
C GLN A 230 -11.96 -44.55 11.74
N GLN A 231 -11.23 -44.13 12.79
CA GLN A 231 -11.71 -43.11 13.74
C GLN A 231 -11.95 -41.77 13.05
N GLN A 232 -11.02 -41.32 12.22
CA GLN A 232 -11.15 -40.06 11.47
C GLN A 232 -12.35 -40.08 10.53
N ASN A 233 -12.56 -41.18 9.80
CA ASN A 233 -13.72 -41.32 8.91
C ASN A 233 -15.04 -41.27 9.68
N THR A 234 -15.12 -41.95 10.83
CA THR A 234 -16.32 -41.94 11.69
C THR A 234 -16.60 -40.53 12.21
N GLN A 235 -15.58 -39.83 12.72
CA GLN A 235 -15.73 -38.45 13.19
C GLN A 235 -16.14 -37.50 12.07
N ARG A 236 -15.60 -37.67 10.86
CA ARG A 236 -15.96 -36.87 9.69
C ARG A 236 -17.41 -37.05 9.28
N GLN A 237 -17.92 -38.29 9.33
CA GLN A 237 -19.34 -38.58 9.07
C GLN A 237 -20.23 -37.95 10.14
N THR A 238 -19.89 -38.10 11.42
CA THR A 238 -20.64 -37.48 12.53
C THR A 238 -20.67 -35.97 12.41
N PHE A 239 -19.52 -35.34 12.09
CA PHE A 239 -19.43 -33.89 11.88
C PHE A 239 -20.32 -33.43 10.73
N LYS A 240 -20.30 -34.15 9.60
CA LYS A 240 -21.15 -33.83 8.44
C LYS A 240 -22.63 -33.84 8.82
N THR A 241 -23.08 -34.91 9.47
CA THR A 241 -24.48 -35.05 9.92
C THR A 241 -24.87 -33.94 10.90
N LEU A 242 -24.00 -33.62 11.87
CA LEU A 242 -24.27 -32.59 12.87
C LEU A 242 -24.33 -31.19 12.24
N SER A 243 -23.46 -30.92 11.25
CA SER A 243 -23.48 -29.67 10.49
C SER A 243 -24.77 -29.51 9.68
N GLU A 244 -25.24 -30.57 9.02
CA GLU A 244 -26.52 -30.56 8.29
C GLU A 244 -27.70 -30.32 9.23
N GLN A 245 -27.69 -30.94 10.43
CA GLN A 245 -28.72 -30.72 11.46
C GLN A 245 -28.72 -29.29 12.00
N LEU A 246 -27.54 -28.69 12.24
CA LEU A 246 -27.42 -27.31 12.69
C LEU A 246 -27.89 -26.31 11.62
N GLN A 247 -27.57 -26.57 10.36
CA GLN A 247 -28.05 -25.75 9.25
C GLN A 247 -29.57 -25.83 9.12
N TRP A 248 -30.13 -27.04 9.26
CA TRP A 248 -31.58 -27.23 9.27
C TRP A 248 -32.25 -26.49 10.43
N LEU A 249 -31.73 -26.58 11.65
CA LEU A 249 -32.23 -25.84 12.81
C LEU A 249 -32.22 -24.32 12.58
N THR A 250 -31.12 -23.81 12.01
CA THR A 250 -30.99 -22.38 11.67
C THR A 250 -32.04 -21.95 10.65
N ASN A 251 -32.27 -22.75 9.61
CA ASN A 251 -33.30 -22.50 8.60
C ASN A 251 -34.70 -22.51 9.21
N VAL A 252 -35.00 -23.46 10.10
CA VAL A 252 -36.28 -23.52 10.81
C VAL A 252 -36.49 -22.25 11.63
N GLN A 253 -35.48 -21.77 12.34
CA GLN A 253 -35.57 -20.54 13.12
C GLN A 253 -35.81 -19.31 12.22
N GLN A 254 -35.12 -19.22 11.08
CA GLN A 254 -35.38 -18.15 10.10
C GLN A 254 -36.80 -18.20 9.54
N LEU A 255 -37.30 -19.38 9.19
CA LEU A 255 -38.67 -19.56 8.71
C LEU A 255 -39.71 -19.18 9.76
N GLN A 256 -39.48 -19.49 11.04
CA GLN A 256 -40.35 -19.08 12.13
C GLN A 256 -40.40 -17.55 12.30
N ASN A 257 -39.25 -16.88 12.19
CA ASN A 257 -39.20 -15.41 12.22
C ASN A 257 -39.90 -14.79 11.00
N ASN A 258 -39.70 -15.35 9.80
CA ASN A 258 -40.38 -14.85 8.61
C ASN A 258 -41.90 -15.07 8.71
N LEU A 259 -42.34 -16.20 9.26
CA LEU A 259 -43.76 -16.48 9.48
C LEU A 259 -44.39 -15.44 10.40
N SER A 260 -43.73 -15.05 11.49
CA SER A 260 -44.26 -14.04 12.41
C SER A 260 -44.35 -12.66 11.76
N ILE A 261 -43.35 -12.29 10.94
CA ILE A 261 -43.37 -11.05 10.14
C ILE A 261 -44.56 -11.07 9.18
N TYR A 262 -44.71 -12.12 8.37
CA TYR A 262 -45.79 -12.23 7.38
C TYR A 262 -47.17 -12.27 8.03
N GLN A 263 -47.32 -12.89 9.20
CA GLN A 263 -48.56 -12.84 9.97
C GLN A 263 -48.91 -11.42 10.40
N SER A 264 -47.92 -10.64 10.86
CA SER A 264 -48.13 -9.24 11.21
C SER A 264 -48.48 -8.39 9.99
N GLU A 265 -47.74 -8.53 8.89
CA GLU A 265 -47.99 -7.78 7.65
C GLU A 265 -49.37 -8.09 7.08
N PHE A 266 -49.77 -9.37 7.09
CA PHE A 266 -51.10 -9.79 6.68
C PHE A 266 -52.20 -9.15 7.54
N ALA A 267 -52.03 -9.14 8.87
CA ALA A 267 -52.97 -8.50 9.77
C ALA A 267 -53.08 -6.99 9.51
N THR A 268 -51.96 -6.30 9.29
CA THR A 268 -51.93 -4.87 8.94
C THR A 268 -52.61 -4.61 7.60
N ALA A 269 -52.33 -5.41 6.57
CA ALA A 269 -52.96 -5.30 5.26
C ALA A 269 -54.48 -5.54 5.33
N GLN A 270 -54.92 -6.51 6.13
CA GLN A 270 -56.33 -6.79 6.34
C GLN A 270 -57.06 -5.63 7.05
N GLN A 271 -56.42 -5.04 8.08
CA GLN A 271 -56.96 -3.84 8.73
C GLN A 271 -57.02 -2.64 7.76
N ALA A 272 -55.99 -2.40 6.97
CA ALA A 272 -55.98 -1.35 5.97
C ALA A 272 -57.07 -1.55 4.91
N GLN A 273 -57.28 -2.79 4.45
CA GLN A 273 -58.36 -3.13 3.55
C GLN A 273 -59.73 -2.83 4.18
N GLN A 274 -59.97 -3.27 5.41
CA GLN A 274 -61.22 -3.00 6.12
C GLN A 274 -61.46 -1.50 6.32
N ALA A 275 -60.42 -0.75 6.71
CA ALA A 275 -60.48 0.69 6.89
C ALA A 275 -60.73 1.44 5.57
N PHE A 276 -60.38 0.87 4.41
CA PHE A 276 -60.62 1.47 3.09
C PHE A 276 -62.01 1.15 2.51
N ILE A 277 -62.77 0.20 3.08
CA ILE A 277 -64.12 -0.15 2.60
C ILE A 277 -65.05 1.08 2.51
N PRO A 278 -65.15 1.95 3.53
CA PRO A 278 -66.04 3.12 3.47
C PRO A 278 -65.61 4.11 2.39
N GLU A 279 -64.31 4.29 2.19
CA GLU A 279 -63.71 5.19 1.21
C GLU A 279 -63.95 4.66 -0.20
N ALA A 280 -63.85 3.35 -0.41
CA ALA A 280 -64.22 2.69 -1.66
C ALA A 280 -65.71 2.87 -1.96
N MET A 281 -66.59 2.73 -0.97
CA MET A 281 -68.02 3.02 -1.12
C MET A 281 -68.27 4.50 -1.44
N ARG A 282 -67.57 5.42 -0.78
CA ARG A 282 -67.67 6.86 -1.06
C ARG A 282 -67.21 7.20 -2.47
N LEU A 283 -66.14 6.54 -2.94
CA LEU A 283 -65.64 6.70 -4.30
C LEU A 283 -66.65 6.16 -5.34
N ASP A 284 -67.27 5.00 -5.09
CA ASP A 284 -68.32 4.46 -5.96
C ASP A 284 -69.52 5.42 -6.07
N VAL A 285 -69.98 5.97 -4.95
CA VAL A 285 -71.04 6.98 -4.95
C VAL A 285 -70.61 8.26 -5.69
N ALA A 286 -69.38 8.72 -5.48
CA ALA A 286 -68.85 9.89 -6.17
C ALA A 286 -68.75 9.67 -7.70
N ASN A 287 -68.33 8.47 -8.14
CA ASN A 287 -68.29 8.11 -9.55
C ASN A 287 -69.69 8.07 -10.16
N LYS A 288 -70.67 7.49 -9.47
CA LYS A 288 -72.09 7.51 -9.91
C LYS A 288 -72.65 8.93 -9.98
N ALA A 289 -72.27 9.81 -9.06
CA ALA A 289 -72.66 11.22 -9.12
C ALA A 289 -71.98 11.96 -10.28
N LEU A 290 -70.73 11.61 -10.61
CA LEU A 290 -69.98 12.19 -11.73
C LEU A 290 -70.65 11.89 -13.08
N GLU A 291 -71.23 10.69 -13.26
CA GLU A 291 -71.95 10.31 -14.49
C GLU A 291 -73.11 11.25 -14.82
N ILE A 292 -73.74 11.84 -13.80
CA ILE A 292 -74.91 12.72 -13.95
C ILE A 292 -74.59 14.20 -13.68
N ASP A 293 -73.33 14.56 -13.40
CA ASP A 293 -72.93 15.93 -13.04
C ASP A 293 -73.27 16.93 -14.15
N SER A 294 -73.04 16.58 -15.42
CA SER A 294 -73.37 17.45 -16.56
C SER A 294 -74.87 17.75 -16.64
N GLN A 295 -75.71 16.71 -16.59
CA GLN A 295 -77.17 16.83 -16.61
C GLN A 295 -77.70 17.57 -15.38
N PHE A 296 -77.12 17.32 -14.20
CA PHE A 296 -77.49 18.01 -12.97
C PHE A 296 -77.11 19.49 -13.01
N ARG A 297 -75.96 19.86 -13.58
CA ARG A 297 -75.56 21.27 -13.79
C ARG A 297 -76.50 21.98 -14.75
N GLU A 298 -76.85 21.34 -15.88
CA GLU A 298 -77.84 21.89 -16.81
C GLU A 298 -79.21 22.10 -16.14
N LEU A 299 -79.69 21.09 -15.40
CA LEU A 299 -80.95 21.18 -14.66
C LEU A 299 -80.89 22.27 -13.57
N SER A 300 -79.79 22.37 -12.84
CA SER A 300 -79.60 23.37 -11.78
C SER A 300 -79.58 24.78 -12.36
N TYR A 301 -78.84 24.99 -13.45
CA TYR A 301 -78.83 26.25 -14.21
C TYR A 301 -80.22 26.61 -14.73
N SER A 302 -80.95 25.63 -15.28
CA SER A 302 -82.33 25.84 -15.74
C SER A 302 -83.27 26.17 -14.59
N ARG A 303 -83.17 25.49 -13.43
CA ARG A 303 -83.98 25.78 -12.24
C ARG A 303 -83.71 27.17 -11.68
N GLU A 304 -82.45 27.59 -11.66
CA GLU A 304 -82.08 28.91 -11.19
C GLU A 304 -82.54 30.01 -12.15
N THR A 305 -82.48 29.74 -13.47
CA THR A 305 -83.08 30.60 -14.49
C THR A 305 -84.60 30.70 -14.32
N VAL A 306 -85.31 29.58 -14.11
CA VAL A 306 -86.75 29.58 -13.86
C VAL A 306 -87.09 30.35 -12.59
N LYS A 307 -86.34 30.18 -11.49
CA LYS A 307 -86.54 30.96 -10.26
C LYS A 307 -86.37 32.47 -10.51
N LYS A 308 -85.34 32.88 -11.26
CA LYS A 308 -85.14 34.29 -11.62
C LYS A 308 -86.31 34.83 -12.44
N LEU A 309 -86.75 34.07 -13.45
CA LEU A 309 -87.88 34.44 -14.29
C LEU A 309 -89.21 34.48 -13.52
N ASP A 310 -89.43 33.58 -12.56
CA ASP A 310 -90.62 33.60 -11.70
C ASP A 310 -90.62 34.83 -10.78
N ILE A 311 -89.47 35.20 -10.19
CA ILE A 311 -89.32 36.44 -9.42
C ILE A 311 -89.60 37.67 -10.31
N GLU A 312 -89.05 37.67 -11.53
CA GLU A 312 -89.26 38.77 -12.50
C GLU A 312 -90.74 38.85 -12.93
N GLN A 313 -91.37 37.70 -13.20
CA GLN A 313 -92.79 37.61 -13.54
C GLN A 313 -93.68 38.09 -12.39
N GLN A 314 -93.42 37.67 -11.15
CA GLN A 314 -94.16 38.13 -9.98
C GLN A 314 -93.99 39.63 -9.74
N SER A 315 -92.78 40.16 -9.95
CA SER A 315 -92.51 41.60 -9.92
C SER A 315 -93.36 42.33 -10.97
N LEU A 316 -93.33 41.89 -12.22
CA LEU A 316 -94.13 42.47 -13.31
C LEU A 316 -95.64 42.37 -13.03
N LEU A 317 -96.14 41.21 -12.60
CA LEU A 317 -97.54 41.00 -12.22
C LEU A 317 -97.97 41.92 -11.08
N SER A 318 -97.09 42.20 -10.11
CA SER A 318 -97.38 43.13 -9.01
C SER A 318 -97.45 44.59 -9.47
N GLN A 319 -96.79 44.94 -10.58
CA GLN A 319 -96.81 46.28 -11.16
C GLN A 319 -98.03 46.53 -12.07
N ILE A 320 -98.62 45.47 -12.65
CA ILE A 320 -99.80 45.58 -13.55
C ILE A 320 -100.99 46.30 -12.89
N PRO A 321 -101.42 45.97 -11.66
CA PRO A 321 -102.53 46.67 -11.02
C PRO A 321 -102.28 48.17 -10.85
N ALA A 322 -101.06 48.55 -10.42
CA ALA A 322 -100.68 49.94 -10.28
C ALA A 322 -100.65 50.67 -11.63
N GLN A 323 -100.17 50.03 -12.69
CA GLN A 323 -100.21 50.61 -14.05
C GLN A 323 -101.61 50.66 -14.65
N GLN A 324 -102.47 49.65 -14.42
CA GLN A 324 -103.88 49.67 -14.82
C GLN A 324 -104.65 50.74 -14.06
N GLU A 325 -104.38 50.93 -12.77
CA GLU A 325 -104.97 52.00 -11.99
C GLU A 325 -104.50 53.37 -12.48
N ALA A 326 -103.19 53.55 -12.76
CA ALA A 326 -102.65 54.76 -13.36
C ALA A 326 -103.26 55.05 -14.74
N LEU A 327 -103.42 54.03 -15.59
CA LEU A 327 -104.10 54.14 -16.89
C LEU A 327 -105.57 54.52 -16.73
N THR A 328 -106.28 53.91 -15.78
CA THR A 328 -107.69 54.19 -15.52
C THR A 328 -107.88 55.61 -14.97
N GLN A 329 -106.99 56.06 -14.08
CA GLN A 329 -106.97 57.43 -13.58
C GLN A 329 -106.66 58.42 -14.70
N ALA A 330 -105.66 58.13 -15.56
CA ALA A 330 -105.35 58.95 -16.72
C ALA A 330 -106.51 59.02 -17.73
N ALA A 331 -107.18 57.89 -18.00
CA ALA A 331 -108.36 57.83 -18.86
C ALA A 331 -109.54 58.61 -18.28
N ARG A 332 -109.81 58.49 -16.97
CA ARG A 332 -110.83 59.30 -16.28
C ARG A 332 -110.50 60.79 -16.32
N HIS A 333 -109.23 61.15 -16.13
CA HIS A 333 -108.79 62.54 -16.22
C HIS A 333 -108.95 63.08 -17.66
N LEU A 334 -108.65 62.27 -18.67
CA LEU A 334 -108.88 62.62 -20.07
C LEU A 334 -110.38 62.82 -20.35
N ASP A 335 -111.24 61.93 -19.85
CA ASP A 335 -112.69 62.01 -20.03
C ASP A 335 -113.30 63.23 -19.31
N ASP A 336 -112.88 63.52 -18.07
CA ASP A 336 -113.29 64.72 -17.32
C ASP A 336 -112.85 66.00 -18.04
N VAL A 337 -111.61 66.03 -18.56
CA VAL A 337 -111.12 67.17 -19.37
C VAL A 337 -111.93 67.33 -20.66
N ASN A 338 -112.18 66.25 -21.41
CA ASN A 338 -113.01 66.30 -22.62
C ASN A 338 -114.45 66.73 -22.32
N THR A 339 -115.01 66.30 -21.18
CA THR A 339 -116.37 66.69 -20.78
C THR A 339 -116.44 68.16 -20.41
N ARG A 340 -115.42 68.69 -19.71
CA ARG A 340 -115.31 70.13 -19.42
C ARG A 340 -115.08 70.95 -20.68
N GLU A 341 -114.27 70.48 -21.62
CA GLU A 341 -114.07 71.13 -22.92
C GLU A 341 -115.40 71.20 -23.68
N LYS A 342 -116.14 70.08 -23.75
CA LYS A 342 -117.45 70.03 -24.42
C LYS A 342 -118.48 70.94 -23.74
N GLN A 343 -118.58 70.92 -22.41
CA GLN A 343 -119.47 71.82 -21.66
C GLN A 343 -119.11 73.30 -21.87
N ALA A 344 -117.82 73.64 -21.89
CA ALA A 344 -117.38 75.00 -22.18
C ALA A 344 -117.71 75.42 -23.63
N SER A 345 -117.55 74.50 -24.59
CA SER A 345 -117.89 74.71 -26.00
C SER A 345 -119.40 74.88 -26.23
N ASP A 346 -120.22 74.02 -25.61
CA ASP A 346 -121.69 74.10 -25.67
C ASP A 346 -122.18 75.40 -25.01
N THR A 347 -121.60 75.78 -23.86
CA THR A 347 -121.92 77.06 -23.19
C THR A 347 -121.56 78.25 -24.06
N LEU A 348 -120.45 78.19 -24.79
CA LEU A 348 -120.04 79.23 -25.75
C LEU A 348 -121.01 79.29 -26.95
N GLN A 349 -121.38 78.15 -27.54
CA GLN A 349 -122.32 78.08 -28.66
C GLN A 349 -123.72 78.58 -28.28
N THR A 350 -124.20 78.24 -27.09
CA THR A 350 -125.53 78.67 -26.61
C THR A 350 -125.57 80.17 -26.32
N ASN A 351 -124.48 80.73 -25.81
CA ASN A 351 -124.40 82.16 -25.47
C ASN A 351 -124.00 83.06 -26.64
N LEU A 352 -123.39 82.54 -27.70
CA LEU A 352 -123.07 83.30 -28.93
C LEU A 352 -124.26 84.07 -29.54
N PRO A 353 -125.44 83.44 -29.77
CA PRO A 353 -126.62 84.15 -30.28
C PRO A 353 -127.18 85.16 -29.27
N ILE A 354 -127.12 84.86 -27.97
CA ILE A 354 -127.56 85.78 -26.90
C ILE A 354 -126.65 87.01 -26.85
N ILE A 355 -125.33 86.82 -26.89
CA ILE A 355 -124.34 87.92 -26.94
C ILE A 355 -124.54 88.77 -28.19
N LYS A 356 -124.92 88.16 -29.32
CA LYS A 356 -125.24 88.88 -30.56
C LYS A 356 -126.53 89.72 -30.42
N GLN A 357 -127.59 89.13 -29.85
CA GLN A 357 -128.85 89.84 -29.59
C GLN A 357 -128.70 90.98 -28.56
N VAL A 358 -127.93 90.77 -27.49
CA VAL A 358 -127.65 91.81 -26.49
C VAL A 358 -126.92 92.99 -27.15
N ARG A 359 -125.96 92.74 -28.03
CA ARG A 359 -125.26 93.80 -28.78
C ARG A 359 -126.18 94.58 -29.73
N GLU A 360 -127.13 93.91 -30.39
CA GLU A 360 -128.12 94.58 -31.24
C GLU A 360 -129.12 95.41 -30.42
N LEU A 361 -129.58 94.89 -29.28
CA LEU A 361 -130.48 95.60 -28.37
C LEU A 361 -129.81 96.82 -27.72
N ASP A 362 -128.56 96.70 -27.29
CA ASP A 362 -127.78 97.84 -26.75
C ASP A 362 -127.58 98.95 -27.78
N HIS A 363 -127.50 98.60 -29.07
CA HIS A 363 -127.42 99.56 -30.17
C HIS A 363 -128.76 100.28 -30.38
N ASN A 364 -129.87 99.53 -30.41
CA ASN A 364 -131.22 100.07 -30.56
C ASN A 364 -131.64 100.98 -29.39
N ILE A 365 -131.30 100.59 -28.15
CA ILE A 365 -131.57 101.40 -26.96
C ILE A 365 -130.82 102.73 -27.03
N ARG A 366 -129.55 102.73 -27.47
CA ARG A 366 -128.77 103.96 -27.66
C ARG A 366 -129.38 104.88 -28.72
N GLN A 367 -129.89 104.33 -29.82
CA GLN A 367 -130.49 105.13 -30.88
C GLN A 367 -131.85 105.74 -30.46
N GLN A 368 -132.71 104.95 -29.80
CA GLN A 368 -134.03 105.43 -29.37
C GLN A 368 -133.95 106.43 -28.21
N SER A 369 -133.03 106.23 -27.27
CA SER A 369 -132.82 107.19 -26.16
C SER A 369 -132.35 108.55 -26.66
N GLN A 370 -131.57 108.60 -27.73
CA GLN A 370 -131.14 109.86 -28.35
C GLN A 370 -132.30 110.60 -29.05
N SER A 371 -133.18 109.86 -29.75
CA SER A 371 -134.40 110.43 -30.36
C SER A 371 -135.39 110.97 -29.33
N LEU A 372 -135.52 110.32 -28.17
CA LEU A 372 -136.43 110.74 -27.10
C LEU A 372 -135.98 112.06 -26.44
N ILE A 373 -134.67 112.32 -26.39
CA ILE A 373 -134.13 113.57 -25.85
C ILE A 373 -134.47 114.74 -26.79
N GLU A 374 -134.37 114.53 -28.11
CA GLU A 374 -134.71 115.56 -29.11
C GLU A 374 -136.22 115.89 -29.09
N ASP A 375 -137.09 114.89 -28.96
CA ASP A 375 -138.55 115.11 -28.93
C ASP A 375 -139.05 115.79 -27.65
N ASN A 376 -138.45 115.51 -26.49
CA ASN A 376 -138.82 116.18 -25.24
C ASN A 376 -138.43 117.66 -25.25
N GLN A 377 -137.28 118.02 -25.82
CA GLN A 377 -136.91 119.43 -25.99
C GLN A 377 -137.91 120.19 -26.88
N ARG A 378 -138.50 119.51 -27.87
CA ARG A 378 -139.52 120.09 -28.75
C ARG A 378 -140.87 120.28 -28.04
N LYS A 379 -141.23 119.36 -27.15
CA LYS A 379 -142.45 119.43 -26.33
C LYS A 379 -142.42 120.60 -25.34
N ASP A 380 -141.30 120.83 -24.66
CA ASP A 380 -141.19 121.89 -23.66
C ASP A 380 -141.33 123.30 -24.29
N LEU A 381 -140.83 123.46 -25.52
CA LEU A 381 -141.01 124.68 -26.32
C LEU A 381 -142.48 124.97 -26.65
N LEU A 382 -143.29 123.93 -26.90
CA LEU A 382 -144.71 124.07 -27.22
C LEU A 382 -145.57 124.33 -25.97
N VAL A 383 -145.22 123.72 -24.83
CA VAL A 383 -145.92 123.95 -23.55
C VAL A 383 -145.74 125.40 -23.08
N GLY A 384 -144.55 125.98 -23.27
CA GLY A 384 -144.31 127.40 -22.98
C GLY A 384 -145.25 128.35 -23.74
N ASN A 385 -145.50 128.08 -25.02
CA ASN A 385 -146.41 128.89 -25.85
C ASN A 385 -147.88 128.79 -25.42
N ILE A 386 -148.31 127.62 -24.92
CA ILE A 386 -149.69 127.40 -24.44
C ILE A 386 -149.97 128.16 -23.13
N GLN A 387 -148.96 128.33 -22.28
CA GLN A 387 -149.09 129.06 -21.01
C GLN A 387 -149.33 130.56 -21.23
N ILE A 388 -148.67 131.15 -22.22
CA ILE A 388 -148.83 132.56 -22.62
C ILE A 388 -150.27 132.81 -23.12
N LEU A 389 -150.85 131.86 -23.86
CA LEU A 389 -152.24 131.93 -24.35
C LEU A 389 -153.28 131.78 -23.24
N ARG A 390 -153.03 130.93 -22.23
CA ARG A 390 -153.94 130.77 -21.09
C ARG A 390 -154.04 132.02 -20.22
N GLN A 391 -152.94 132.75 -20.01
CA GLN A 391 -152.97 133.98 -19.24
C GLN A 391 -153.78 135.09 -19.93
N ALA A 392 -153.78 135.15 -21.26
CA ALA A 392 -154.60 136.10 -22.02
C ALA A 392 -156.11 135.82 -21.89
N ILE A 393 -156.52 134.54 -21.83
CA ILE A 393 -157.93 134.13 -21.72
C ILE A 393 -158.49 134.40 -20.32
N GLN A 394 -157.70 134.16 -19.27
CA GLN A 394 -158.14 134.32 -17.88
C GLN A 394 -158.39 135.79 -17.50
N HIS A 395 -157.60 136.71 -18.06
CA HIS A 395 -157.77 138.15 -17.83
C HIS A 395 -159.06 138.69 -18.48
N HIS A 396 -159.49 138.13 -19.62
CA HIS A 396 -160.75 138.51 -20.26
C HIS A 396 -161.99 137.96 -19.54
N GLN A 397 -161.89 136.79 -18.89
CA GLN A 397 -163.00 136.21 -18.11
C GLN A 397 -163.28 136.99 -16.81
N GLN A 398 -162.25 137.46 -16.10
CA GLN A 398 -162.48 138.29 -14.91
C GLN A 398 -163.05 139.68 -15.24
N SER A 399 -162.70 140.24 -16.41
CA SER A 399 -163.30 141.47 -16.92
C SER A 399 -164.79 141.34 -17.26
N ALA A 400 -165.31 140.12 -17.42
CA ALA A 400 -166.73 139.88 -17.70
C ALA A 400 -167.54 139.64 -16.41
N ASP A 401 -166.97 138.97 -15.41
CA ASP A 401 -167.68 138.65 -14.17
C ASP A 401 -167.81 139.85 -13.23
N SER A 402 -166.85 140.79 -13.20
CA SER A 402 -166.98 141.98 -12.35
C SER A 402 -168.05 142.97 -12.85
N THR A 403 -168.24 143.08 -14.18
CA THR A 403 -169.32 143.90 -14.75
C THR A 403 -170.70 143.29 -14.46
N LYS A 404 -170.76 141.97 -14.26
CA LYS A 404 -172.02 141.27 -13.91
C LYS A 404 -172.45 141.50 -12.46
N ASN A 405 -171.51 141.74 -11.54
CA ASN A 405 -171.86 142.13 -10.17
C ASN A 405 -172.31 143.59 -10.03
N GLN A 406 -172.22 144.42 -11.08
CA GLN A 406 -172.91 145.73 -11.12
C GLN A 406 -174.44 145.61 -11.38
N LEU A 407 -174.98 144.43 -11.69
CA LEU A 407 -176.34 144.29 -12.25
C LEU A 407 -177.34 143.47 -11.43
N ASN A 408 -176.97 143.03 -10.22
CA ASN A 408 -177.77 142.06 -9.46
C ASN A 408 -178.00 142.41 -7.99
N ASN A 409 -177.88 143.68 -7.59
CA ASN A 409 -178.31 144.18 -6.27
C ASN A 409 -178.33 145.75 -6.33
N ILE A 410 -179.32 146.52 -6.85
CA ILE A 410 -180.78 146.34 -7.07
C ILE A 410 -181.17 144.94 -7.52
#